data_AF-A0A3M7P4X6-F1
#
_entry.id   AF-A0A3M7P4X6-F1
#
_cell.length_a   1.000
_cell.length_b   1.000
_cell.length_c   1.000
_cell.angle_alpha   90.00
_cell.angle_beta   90.00
_cell.angle_gamma   90.00
#
_symmetry.space_group_name_H-M   'P 1'
#
loop_
_entity.id
_entity.type
_entity.pdbx_description
1 polymer ?
#
loop_
_entity_poly.entity_id
_entity_poly.type
_entity_poly.pdbx_seq_one_letter_code
_entity_poly.pdbx_strand_id
1 'polypeptide(L)'
;DYVLIIIGTLSAAGASAVFPLVFLLYGQIVGVFVDINASGKNATISQTPKTVTSPYGVECLSSNPDNESSSNRIESVIYLYVGFGFISLVLNYIGHVCWNTAGEKQIKKMRESLYKTIIRQDMAFFDINLSGDLNSILTK
;
A
#
# COMPACT_ATOMS: atom_id res chain seq x y z
N ASP A 1 11.75 -6.36 22.30
CA ASP A 1 10.32 -6.28 21.95
C ASP A 1 9.93 -4.94 21.35
N TYR A 2 10.26 -3.81 21.98
CA TYR A 2 10.00 -2.47 21.41
C TYR A 2 10.61 -2.24 20.02
N VAL A 3 11.84 -2.71 19.78
CA VAL A 3 12.51 -2.57 18.47
C VAL A 3 11.77 -3.33 17.35
N LEU A 4 11.24 -4.53 17.63
CA LEU A 4 10.44 -5.28 16.65
C LEU A 4 9.15 -4.51 16.31
N ILE A 5 8.45 -4.00 17.32
CA ILE A 5 7.18 -3.29 17.10
C ILE A 5 7.41 -1.99 16.30
N ILE A 6 8.49 -1.25 16.58
CA ILE A 6 8.85 -0.04 15.84
C ILE A 6 9.19 -0.36 14.38
N ILE A 7 9.99 -1.41 14.12
CA ILE A 7 10.33 -1.81 12.75
C ILE A 7 9.09 -2.29 11.97
N GLY A 8 8.22 -3.07 12.61
CA GLY A 8 6.98 -3.56 12.00
C GLY A 8 6.03 -2.44 11.62
N THR A 9 5.87 -1.43 12.49
CA THR A 9 5.03 -0.26 12.23
C THR A 9 5.60 0.65 11.15
N LEU A 10 6.93 0.85 11.13
CA LEU A 10 7.60 1.61 10.07
C LEU A 10 7.43 0.94 8.69
N SER A 11 7.56 -0.39 8.65
CA SER A 11 7.39 -1.17 7.42
C SER A 11 5.95 -1.14 6.91
N ALA A 12 4.97 -1.20 7.82
CA ALA A 12 3.56 -1.09 7.48
C ALA A 12 3.24 0.29 6.87
N ALA A 13 3.74 1.37 7.46
CA ALA A 13 3.56 2.72 6.92
C ALA A 13 4.18 2.85 5.51
N GLY A 14 5.37 2.29 5.30
CA GLY A 14 6.03 2.25 4.00
C GLY A 14 5.22 1.50 2.95
N ALA A 15 4.71 0.30 3.28
CA ALA A 15 3.89 -0.50 2.37
C ALA A 15 2.54 0.18 2.05
N SER A 16 1.94 0.88 3.00
CA SER A 16 0.69 1.64 2.78
C SER A 16 0.89 2.84 1.85
N ALA A 17 2.06 3.49 1.87
CA ALA A 17 2.37 4.60 0.98
C ALA A 17 2.60 4.15 -0.48
N VAL A 18 2.90 2.87 -0.72
CA VAL A 18 3.06 2.34 -2.08
C VAL A 18 1.74 2.35 -2.86
N PHE A 19 0.60 2.07 -2.21
CA PHE A 19 -0.72 2.10 -2.86
C PHE A 19 -1.08 3.45 -3.51
N PRO A 20 -1.02 4.60 -2.80
CA PRO A 20 -1.28 5.90 -3.41
C PRO A 20 -0.24 6.28 -4.47
N LEU A 21 1.02 5.86 -4.33
CA LEU A 21 2.05 6.06 -5.36
C LEU A 21 1.72 5.31 -6.66
N VAL A 22 1.29 4.05 -6.55
CA VAL A 22 0.85 3.25 -7.71
C VAL A 22 -0.38 3.87 -8.37
N PHE A 23 -1.30 4.44 -7.58
CA PHE A 23 -2.44 5.18 -8.11
C PHE A 23 -2.04 6.40 -8.95
N LEU A 24 -1.01 7.15 -8.54
CA LEU A 24 -0.48 8.27 -9.33
C LEU A 24 0.18 7.81 -10.64
N LEU A 25 0.92 6.69 -10.61
CA LEU A 25 1.52 6.12 -11.83
C LEU A 25 0.44 5.70 -12.84
N TYR A 26 -0.66 5.12 -12.37
CA TYR A 26 -1.80 4.80 -13.23
C TYR A 26 -2.38 6.05 -13.89
N GLY A 27 -2.47 7.17 -13.16
CA GLY A 27 -2.90 8.46 -13.71
C GLY A 27 -2.01 8.95 -14.87
N GLN A 28 -0.68 8.78 -14.77
CA GLN A 28 0.24 9.14 -15.84
C GLN A 28 0.06 8.27 -17.09
N ILE A 29 -0.17 6.96 -16.91
CA ILE A 29 -0.44 6.02 -18.01
C ILE A 29 -1.75 6.40 -18.73
N VAL A 30 -2.82 6.67 -17.97
CA VAL A 30 -4.11 7.10 -18.52
C VAL A 30 -3.98 8.44 -19.27
N GLY A 31 -3.16 9.36 -18.77
CA GLY A 31 -2.86 10.62 -19.46
C GLY A 31 -2.30 10.41 -20.86
N VAL A 32 -1.34 9.48 -21.02
CA VAL A 32 -0.79 9.15 -22.35
C VAL A 32 -1.86 8.58 -23.29
N PHE A 33 -2.78 7.75 -22.79
CA PHE A 33 -3.89 7.26 -23.61
C PHE A 33 -4.86 8.37 -24.03
N VAL A 34 -5.16 9.32 -23.14
CA VAL A 34 -5.99 10.49 -23.48
C VAL A 34 -5.29 11.36 -24.53
N ASP A 35 -3.99 11.59 -24.38
CA ASP A 35 -3.19 12.36 -25.33
C ASP A 35 -3.12 11.68 -26.71
N ILE A 36 -2.96 10.36 -26.77
CA ILE A 36 -3.00 9.57 -28.02
C ILE A 36 -4.37 9.69 -28.70
N ASN A 37 -5.47 9.55 -27.95
CA ASN A 37 -6.83 9.67 -28.50
C ASN A 37 -7.18 11.10 -28.94
N ALA A 38 -6.64 12.12 -28.25
CA ALA A 38 -6.79 13.52 -28.63
C ALA A 38 -5.96 13.86 -29.88
N SER A 39 -4.74 13.34 -29.99
CA SER A 39 -3.85 13.54 -31.14
C SER A 39 -4.31 12.78 -32.39
N GLY A 40 -4.99 11.64 -32.22
CA GLY A 40 -5.68 10.92 -33.30
C GLY A 40 -6.83 11.68 -33.96
N LYS A 41 -7.25 12.83 -33.41
CA LYS A 41 -8.22 13.74 -34.04
C LYS A 41 -7.58 14.76 -35.01
N ASN A 42 -6.26 14.72 -35.22
CA ASN A 42 -5.56 15.62 -36.13
C ASN A 42 -5.41 15.08 -37.57
N ALA A 43 -6.42 14.38 -38.09
CA ALA A 43 -6.59 14.12 -39.52
C ALA A 43 -8.10 14.01 -39.79
N THR A 44 -8.86 15.11 -39.80
CA THR A 44 -9.13 15.87 -41.02
C THR A 44 -9.70 17.25 -40.63
N ILE A 45 -8.84 18.24 -40.40
CA ILE A 45 -9.21 19.62 -40.76
C ILE A 45 -8.20 19.99 -41.83
N SER A 46 -8.67 19.92 -43.07
CA SER A 46 -7.99 20.50 -44.22
C SER A 46 -7.46 21.88 -43.83
N GLN A 47 -6.16 22.06 -44.06
CA GLN A 47 -5.43 23.31 -43.96
C GLN A 47 -6.33 24.54 -44.17
N THR A 48 -6.52 25.34 -43.13
CA THR A 48 -6.72 26.79 -43.29
C THR A 48 -5.91 27.50 -42.20
N PRO A 49 -5.31 28.66 -42.52
CA PRO A 49 -4.30 29.29 -41.69
C PRO A 49 -4.88 29.76 -40.35
N LYS A 50 -4.06 29.65 -39.31
CA LYS A 50 -4.30 30.14 -37.94
C LYS A 50 -4.83 31.58 -37.94
N THR A 51 -6.12 31.79 -37.67
CA THR A 51 -6.61 32.95 -36.91
C THR A 51 -7.98 32.62 -36.29
N VAL A 52 -7.99 32.09 -35.07
CA VAL A 52 -9.20 32.05 -34.24
C VAL A 52 -8.95 32.98 -33.06
N THR A 53 -9.40 34.22 -33.21
CA THR A 53 -9.55 35.17 -32.10
C THR A 53 -10.84 34.81 -31.38
N SER A 54 -10.74 34.03 -30.30
CA SER A 54 -11.84 33.83 -29.34
C SER A 54 -11.45 34.44 -27.99
N PRO A 55 -12.34 35.18 -27.29
CA PRO A 55 -12.01 35.89 -26.05
C PRO A 55 -11.86 34.98 -24.82
N TYR A 56 -12.14 33.68 -24.97
CA TYR A 56 -11.86 32.65 -23.98
C TYR A 56 -10.84 31.69 -24.60
N GLY A 57 -9.56 31.97 -24.35
CA GLY A 57 -8.44 31.19 -24.86
C GLY A 57 -8.39 29.80 -24.22
N VAL A 58 -9.02 28.82 -24.86
CA VAL A 58 -8.59 27.43 -24.71
C VAL A 58 -7.49 27.23 -25.74
N GLU A 59 -6.27 27.51 -25.32
CA GLU A 59 -5.07 27.13 -26.03
C GLU A 59 -4.90 25.62 -25.82
N CYS A 60 -5.58 24.83 -26.65
CA CYS A 60 -5.19 23.44 -26.83
C CYS A 60 -3.84 23.47 -27.53
N LEU A 61 -2.79 23.43 -26.70
CA LEU A 61 -1.42 23.26 -27.10
C LEU A 61 -1.36 22.03 -28.01
N SER A 62 -1.35 22.27 -29.31
CA SER A 62 -1.13 21.22 -30.30
C SER A 62 0.36 20.90 -30.25
N SER A 63 0.76 20.10 -29.26
CA SER A 63 2.03 19.39 -29.28
C SER A 63 1.91 18.32 -30.37
N ASN A 64 2.63 18.58 -31.47
CA ASN A 64 3.01 17.60 -32.49
C ASN A 64 3.36 16.25 -31.83
N PRO A 65 2.93 15.09 -32.34
CA PRO A 65 3.17 13.81 -31.70
C PRO A 65 4.63 13.43 -31.95
N ASP A 66 5.53 13.81 -31.05
CA ASP A 66 6.76 13.08 -30.83
C ASP A 66 6.40 11.75 -30.16
N ASN A 67 5.95 10.82 -31.00
CA ASN A 67 5.80 9.39 -30.70
C ASN A 67 7.00 8.83 -29.90
N GLU A 68 8.20 9.35 -30.14
CA GLU A 68 9.41 9.01 -29.41
C GLU A 68 9.38 9.43 -27.93
N SER A 69 8.91 10.64 -27.59
CA SER A 69 8.85 11.08 -26.19
C SER A 69 7.74 10.39 -25.40
N SER A 70 6.69 9.91 -26.07
CA SER A 70 5.62 9.14 -25.42
C SER A 70 6.08 7.73 -25.03
N SER A 71 6.83 7.06 -25.90
CA SER A 71 7.39 5.73 -25.60
C SER A 71 8.38 5.76 -24.43
N ASN A 72 9.30 6.73 -24.40
CA ASN A 72 10.30 6.85 -23.32
C ASN A 72 9.69 7.09 -21.93
N ARG A 73 8.54 7.79 -21.87
CA ARG A 73 7.79 8.02 -20.62
C ARG A 73 7.14 6.74 -20.10
N ILE A 74 6.56 5.93 -20.99
CA ILE A 74 5.92 4.66 -20.63
C ILE A 74 6.95 3.67 -20.10
N GLU A 75 8.10 3.53 -20.78
CA GLU A 75 9.16 2.62 -20.33
C GLU A 75 9.65 2.97 -18.93
N SER A 76 9.89 4.27 -18.67
CA SER A 76 10.33 4.75 -17.36
C SER A 76 9.33 4.44 -16.24
N VAL A 77 8.03 4.58 -16.50
CA VAL A 77 6.96 4.30 -15.54
C VAL A 77 6.84 2.80 -15.25
N ILE A 78 7.02 1.93 -16.25
CA ILE A 78 6.97 0.48 -16.07
C ILE A 78 8.11 0.00 -15.17
N TYR A 79 9.33 0.50 -15.36
CA TYR A 79 10.47 0.15 -14.48
C TYR A 79 10.23 0.57 -13.03
N LEU A 80 9.65 1.76 -12.80
CA LEU A 80 9.29 2.23 -11.45
C LEU A 80 8.19 1.37 -10.82
N TYR A 81 7.19 0.95 -11.60
CA TYR A 81 6.12 0.07 -11.13
C TYR A 81 6.65 -1.28 -10.62
N VAL A 82 7.55 -1.91 -11.39
CA VAL A 82 8.19 -3.17 -10.98
C VAL A 82 9.04 -2.97 -9.72
N GLY A 83 9.77 -1.85 -9.63
CA GLY A 83 10.56 -1.48 -8.45
C GLY A 83 9.70 -1.36 -7.18
N PHE A 84 8.58 -0.65 -7.24
CA PHE A 84 7.66 -0.53 -6.11
C PHE A 84 7.04 -1.87 -5.71
N GLY A 85 6.75 -2.76 -6.66
CA GLY A 85 6.27 -4.12 -6.38
C GLY A 85 7.27 -4.93 -5.55
N PHE A 86 8.54 -4.92 -5.94
CA PHE A 86 9.60 -5.62 -5.21
C PHE A 86 9.81 -5.04 -3.81
N ILE A 87 9.85 -3.71 -3.69
CA ILE A 87 9.98 -3.01 -2.40
C ILE A 87 8.82 -3.37 -1.46
N SER A 88 7.59 -3.33 -1.98
CA SER A 88 6.39 -3.66 -1.21
C SER A 88 6.43 -5.10 -0.70
N LEU A 89 6.85 -6.06 -1.55
CA LEU A 89 6.97 -7.46 -1.15
C LEU A 89 7.94 -7.63 0.03
N VAL A 90 9.11 -6.99 -0.04
CA VAL A 90 10.13 -7.10 1.02
C VAL A 90 9.65 -6.44 2.32
N LEU A 91 9.12 -5.22 2.25
CA LEU A 91 8.61 -4.51 3.44
C LEU A 91 7.47 -5.30 4.11
N ASN A 92 6.51 -5.77 3.33
CA ASN A 92 5.34 -6.44 3.86
C ASN A 92 5.72 -7.79 4.50
N TYR A 93 6.63 -8.54 3.87
CA TYR A 93 7.17 -9.77 4.43
C TYR A 93 7.87 -9.54 5.79
N ILE A 94 8.79 -8.58 5.85
CA ILE A 94 9.52 -8.25 7.08
C ILE A 94 8.56 -7.78 8.16
N GLY A 95 7.60 -6.92 7.82
CA GLY A 95 6.58 -6.42 8.73
C GLY A 95 5.74 -7.55 9.34
N HIS A 96 5.27 -8.49 8.51
CA HIS A 96 4.48 -9.64 8.95
C HIS A 96 5.24 -10.58 9.88
N VAL A 97 6.46 -10.97 9.50
CA VAL A 97 7.30 -11.86 10.34
C VAL A 97 7.59 -11.19 11.68
N CYS A 98 7.91 -9.89 11.64
CA CYS A 98 8.21 -9.11 12.83
C CYS A 98 7.01 -9.02 13.79
N TRP A 99 5.80 -8.77 13.27
CA TRP A 99 4.59 -8.76 14.08
C TRP A 99 4.25 -10.13 14.65
N ASN A 100 4.40 -11.20 13.87
CA ASN A 100 4.13 -12.56 14.33
C ASN A 100 5.06 -12.94 15.50
N THR A 101 6.37 -12.72 15.35
CA THR A 101 7.34 -12.99 16.42
C THR A 101 7.12 -12.13 17.67
N ALA A 102 6.72 -10.87 17.50
CA ALA A 102 6.37 -10.00 18.64
C ALA A 102 5.11 -10.51 19.37
N GLY A 103 4.09 -10.93 18.63
CA GLY A 103 2.85 -11.49 19.16
C GLY A 103 3.10 -12.77 19.97
N GLU A 104 3.92 -13.69 19.45
CA GLU A 104 4.29 -14.93 20.13
C GLU A 104 4.95 -14.67 21.49
N LYS A 105 5.90 -13.73 21.54
CA LYS A 105 6.57 -13.34 22.80
C LYS A 105 5.60 -12.74 23.80
N GLN A 106 4.67 -11.91 23.33
CA GLN A 106 3.68 -11.26 24.18
C GLN A 106 2.67 -12.26 24.76
N ILE A 107 2.17 -13.19 23.93
CA ILE A 107 1.26 -14.27 24.35
C ILE A 107 1.94 -15.17 25.36
N LYS A 108 3.20 -15.56 25.14
CA LYS A 108 3.97 -16.39 26.07
C LYS A 108 4.06 -15.73 27.46
N LYS A 109 4.42 -14.45 27.50
CA LYS A 109 4.50 -13.68 28.75
C LYS A 109 3.14 -13.58 29.45
N MET A 110 2.06 -13.36 28.70
CA MET A 110 0.70 -13.35 29.26
C MET A 110 0.33 -14.71 29.87
N ARG A 111 0.60 -15.82 29.17
CA ARG A 111 0.32 -17.18 29.66
C ARG A 111 1.11 -17.51 30.92
N GLU A 112 2.40 -17.15 30.97
CA GLU A 112 3.23 -17.35 32.16
C GLU A 112 2.71 -16.57 33.37
N SER A 113 2.30 -15.31 33.15
CA SER A 113 1.73 -14.48 34.22
C SER A 113 0.37 -14.98 34.68
N LEU A 114 -0.48 -15.42 33.76
CA LEU A 114 -1.80 -15.99 34.05
C LEU A 114 -1.66 -17.27 34.89
N TYR A 115 -0.80 -18.20 34.46
CA TYR A 115 -0.54 -19.44 35.17
C TYR A 115 -0.02 -19.19 36.60
N LYS A 116 0.92 -18.24 36.75
CA LYS A 116 1.46 -17.87 38.06
C LYS A 116 0.40 -17.30 39.00
N THR A 117 -0.55 -16.53 38.48
CA THR A 117 -1.65 -15.96 39.28
C THR A 117 -2.65 -17.04 39.68
N ILE A 118 -3.02 -17.94 38.76
CA ILE A 118 -4.01 -19.00 39.03
C ILE A 118 -3.54 -19.95 40.15
N ILE A 119 -2.27 -20.38 40.16
CA ILE A 119 -1.76 -21.29 41.21
C ILE A 119 -1.78 -20.66 42.61
N ARG A 120 -1.73 -19.33 42.70
CA ARG A 120 -1.70 -18.60 43.97
C ARG A 120 -3.09 -18.28 44.53
N GLN A 121 -4.14 -18.75 43.88
CA GLN A 121 -5.51 -18.41 44.25
C GLN A 121 -6.08 -19.40 45.28
N ASP A 122 -6.89 -18.90 46.21
CA ASP A 122 -7.46 -19.71 47.30
C ASP A 122 -8.43 -20.80 46.80
N MET A 123 -8.55 -21.90 47.54
CA MET A 123 -9.47 -23.01 47.24
C MET A 123 -10.91 -22.56 46.99
N ALA A 124 -11.38 -21.55 47.72
CA ALA A 124 -12.72 -20.99 47.55
C ALA A 124 -12.93 -20.44 46.13
N PHE A 125 -11.90 -19.89 45.47
CA PHE A 125 -12.00 -19.41 44.10
C PHE A 125 -12.22 -20.54 43.09
N PHE A 126 -11.64 -21.70 43.32
CA PHE A 126 -11.82 -22.86 42.44
C PHE A 126 -13.19 -23.52 42.60
N ASP A 127 -13.86 -23.30 43.74
CA ASP A 127 -15.20 -23.84 43.99
C ASP A 127 -16.30 -23.01 43.29
N ILE A 128 -16.11 -21.69 43.18
CA ILE A 128 -17.00 -20.78 42.42
C ILE A 128 -16.75 -20.79 40.90
N ASN A 129 -15.55 -21.13 40.44
CA ASN A 129 -15.21 -21.14 39.01
C ASN A 129 -15.09 -22.58 38.51
N LEU A 130 -16.06 -23.02 37.69
CA LEU A 130 -16.08 -24.38 37.12
C LEU A 130 -14.76 -24.65 36.37
N SER A 131 -14.09 -25.77 36.68
CA SER A 131 -12.78 -26.14 36.09
C SER A 131 -12.75 -26.20 34.55
N GLY A 132 -13.91 -26.33 33.89
CA GLY A 132 -14.03 -26.28 32.43
C GLY A 132 -13.81 -24.89 31.84
N ASP A 133 -14.17 -23.82 32.56
CA ASP A 133 -14.10 -22.44 32.07
C ASP A 133 -12.68 -21.87 32.20
N LEU A 134 -11.97 -22.24 33.26
CA LEU A 134 -10.57 -21.87 33.49
C LEU A 134 -9.62 -22.52 32.47
N ASN A 135 -9.82 -23.80 32.13
CA ASN A 135 -9.03 -24.49 31.12
C ASN A 135 -9.28 -23.94 29.70
N SER A 136 -10.50 -23.46 29.44
CA SER A 136 -10.87 -22.75 28.22
C SER A 136 -10.08 -21.44 28.08
N ILE A 137 -10.01 -20.63 29.15
CA ILE A 137 -9.25 -19.37 29.21
C ILE A 137 -7.73 -19.57 29.07
N LEU A 138 -7.20 -20.70 29.55
CA LEU A 138 -5.78 -21.01 29.45
C LEU A 138 -5.35 -21.46 28.04
N THR A 139 -6.28 -21.97 27.24
CA THR A 139 -5.99 -22.59 25.93
C THR A 139 -6.38 -21.70 24.75
N LYS A 140 -7.53 -21.04 24.83
CA LYS A 140 -8.03 -20.11 23.80
C LYS A 140 -7.30 -18.77 23.87
#